data_AF-A0A357J1S9-F1
#
_entry.id   AF-A0A357J1S9-F1
#
_cell.length_a   1.000
_cell.length_b   1.000
_cell.length_c   1.000
_cell.angle_alpha   90.00
_cell.angle_beta   90.00
_cell.angle_gamma   90.00
#
_symmetry.space_group_name_H-M   'P 1'
#
loop_
_entity.id
_entity.type
_entity.pdbx_description
1 polymer ?
#
loop_
_entity_poly.entity_id
_entity_poly.type
_entity_poly.pdbx_seq_one_letter_code
_entity_poly.pdbx_strand_id
1 'polypeptide(L)'
;TYEKPGVAERIKRERQLKNKAFASRQSNHIKNKLAHPRDLHKVTSPFYVTRVTYQYEIKDGKKIKHPPKRYVHKGLDLRGWEGHPVYSMAPGKVVLARTLFFEGGFVLIDHGNGIKSGYMHLSKIDAKEGEMVEAGELIARAGATGMVTAAHLHLSIWVNGYPVDPLSLLSLPVRY
;
A
#
# COMPACT_ATOMS: atom_id res chain seq x y z
N THR A 1 2.08 -0.34 -21.40
CA THR A 1 0.67 -0.55 -21.78
C THR A 1 0.22 -1.91 -21.28
N TYR A 2 -1.03 -2.04 -20.83
CA TYR A 2 -1.63 -3.30 -20.33
C TYR A 2 -1.71 -4.41 -21.38
N GLU A 3 -1.30 -4.11 -22.61
CA GLU A 3 -1.39 -4.92 -23.82
C GLU A 3 -0.21 -5.87 -24.03
N LYS A 4 0.80 -5.84 -23.15
CA LYS A 4 1.92 -6.79 -23.23
C LYS A 4 1.42 -8.22 -22.90
N PRO A 5 1.81 -9.25 -23.68
CA PRO A 5 1.48 -10.64 -23.39
C PRO A 5 1.82 -11.02 -21.93
N GLY A 6 0.89 -11.68 -21.24
CA GLY A 6 1.09 -12.16 -19.87
C GLY A 6 0.83 -11.14 -18.75
N VAL A 7 0.67 -9.84 -19.04
CA VAL A 7 0.36 -8.83 -18.01
C VAL A 7 -1.03 -9.06 -17.39
N ALA A 8 -2.03 -9.38 -18.21
CA ALA A 8 -3.38 -9.66 -17.72
C ALA A 8 -3.42 -10.87 -16.76
N GLU A 9 -2.72 -11.95 -17.12
CA GLU A 9 -2.62 -13.14 -16.27
C GLU A 9 -1.85 -12.87 -14.98
N ARG A 10 -0.76 -12.10 -15.05
CA ARG A 10 -0.05 -11.63 -13.85
C ARG A 10 -0.98 -10.87 -12.91
N ILE A 11 -1.72 -9.89 -13.43
CA ILE A 11 -2.67 -9.08 -12.64
C ILE A 11 -3.75 -9.97 -12.00
N LYS A 12 -4.27 -10.95 -12.75
CA LYS A 12 -5.29 -11.90 -12.24
C LYS A 12 -4.73 -12.74 -11.09
N ARG A 13 -3.52 -13.29 -11.23
CA ARG A 13 -2.84 -14.06 -10.19
C ARG A 13 -2.54 -13.22 -8.95
N GLU A 14 -2.00 -12.02 -9.13
CA GLU A 14 -1.68 -11.11 -8.02
C GLU A 14 -2.94 -10.66 -7.27
N ARG A 15 -4.07 -10.51 -7.98
CA ARG A 15 -5.37 -10.25 -7.35
C ARG A 15 -5.81 -11.40 -6.44
N GLN A 16 -5.67 -12.66 -6.89
CA GLN A 16 -5.99 -13.82 -6.06
C GLN A 16 -5.09 -13.90 -4.82
N LEU A 17 -3.78 -13.68 -5.00
CA LEU A 17 -2.81 -13.64 -3.91
C LEU A 17 -3.18 -12.59 -2.86
N LYS A 18 -3.46 -11.36 -3.30
CA LYS A 18 -3.91 -10.29 -2.42
C LYS A 18 -5.21 -10.64 -1.71
N ASN A 19 -6.21 -11.16 -2.41
CA ASN A 19 -7.48 -11.54 -1.79
C ASN A 19 -7.26 -12.55 -0.66
N LYS A 20 -6.39 -13.55 -0.87
CA LYS A 20 -6.01 -14.51 0.18
C LYS A 20 -5.31 -13.83 1.36
N ALA A 21 -4.38 -12.92 1.11
CA ALA A 21 -3.66 -12.19 2.15
C ALA A 21 -4.58 -11.26 2.96
N PHE A 22 -5.49 -10.52 2.31
CA PHE A 22 -6.48 -9.67 2.99
C PHE A 22 -7.53 -10.48 3.77
N ALA A 23 -7.86 -11.68 3.29
CA ALA A 23 -8.75 -12.61 3.97
C ALA A 23 -8.10 -13.28 5.20
N SER A 24 -6.77 -13.19 5.38
CA SER A 24 -6.12 -13.76 6.56
C SER A 24 -6.71 -13.20 7.85
N ARG A 25 -6.69 -14.04 8.88
CA ARG A 25 -7.07 -13.66 10.23
C ARG A 25 -6.00 -14.13 11.18
N GLN A 26 -5.64 -13.27 12.12
CA GLN A 26 -4.77 -13.57 13.25
C GLN A 26 -5.49 -13.14 14.54
N SER A 27 -5.08 -13.71 15.67
CA SER A 27 -5.43 -13.19 16.99
C SER A 27 -4.75 -11.84 17.21
N ASN A 28 -5.21 -11.08 18.21
CA ASN A 28 -4.72 -9.73 18.47
C ASN A 28 -3.20 -9.71 18.73
N HIS A 29 -2.47 -8.88 17.97
CA HIS A 29 -1.05 -8.59 18.20
C HIS A 29 -0.84 -7.18 18.78
N ILE A 30 -1.82 -6.28 18.69
CA ILE A 30 -1.72 -4.91 19.20
C ILE A 30 -1.94 -4.95 20.72
N LYS A 31 -0.86 -4.80 21.48
CA LYS A 31 -0.91 -4.75 22.96
C LYS A 31 -0.93 -3.31 23.48
N ASN A 32 0.13 -2.55 23.25
CA ASN A 32 0.29 -1.20 23.80
C ASN A 32 1.27 -0.29 23.05
N LYS A 33 1.88 -0.76 21.95
CA LYS A 33 2.85 0.02 21.17
C LYS A 33 2.37 0.23 19.75
N LEU A 34 2.31 1.49 19.36
CA LEU A 34 2.19 1.92 17.98
C LEU A 34 3.47 2.65 17.61
N ALA A 35 3.80 2.70 16.33
CA ALA A 35 4.88 3.49 15.80
C ALA A 35 4.41 4.23 14.55
N HIS A 36 5.08 5.32 14.26
CA HIS A 36 4.90 5.94 12.97
C HIS A 36 5.60 5.11 11.89
N PRO A 37 5.01 4.99 10.69
CA PRO A 37 5.59 4.21 9.60
C PRO A 37 6.84 4.88 9.01
N ARG A 38 7.05 6.17 9.30
CA ARG A 38 8.14 7.02 8.82
C ARG A 38 8.42 8.14 9.83
N ASP A 39 9.51 8.84 9.67
CA ASP A 39 9.89 10.03 10.45
C ASP A 39 9.23 11.32 9.89
N LEU A 40 8.99 11.39 8.58
CA LEU A 40 8.36 12.51 7.89
C LEU A 40 6.88 12.23 7.58
N HIS A 41 5.98 12.95 8.23
CA HIS A 41 4.53 12.81 8.06
C HIS A 41 3.89 13.83 7.10
N LYS A 42 4.66 14.41 6.18
CA LYS A 42 4.10 15.34 5.20
C LYS A 42 3.20 14.58 4.22
N VAL A 43 1.89 14.74 4.38
CA VAL A 43 0.88 14.17 3.49
C VAL A 43 0.98 14.82 2.10
N THR A 44 1.09 14.01 1.05
CA THR A 44 1.09 14.45 -0.35
C THR A 44 -0.19 14.09 -1.10
N SER A 45 -0.93 13.10 -0.64
CA SER A 45 -2.27 12.76 -1.15
C SER A 45 -3.14 12.24 0.01
N PRO A 46 -4.20 12.96 0.40
CA PRO A 46 -5.12 12.53 1.46
C PRO A 46 -5.91 11.26 1.12
N PHE A 47 -6.43 10.62 2.17
CA PHE A 47 -7.39 9.53 2.06
C PHE A 47 -8.67 9.97 1.34
N TYR A 48 -9.24 9.05 0.56
CA TYR A 48 -10.51 9.20 -0.17
C TYR A 48 -10.57 10.25 -1.28
N VAL A 49 -9.46 10.93 -1.59
CA VAL A 49 -9.39 11.79 -2.79
C VAL A 49 -9.67 10.95 -4.04
N THR A 50 -10.58 11.43 -4.88
CA THR A 50 -10.93 10.78 -6.14
C THR A 50 -10.03 11.30 -7.27
N ARG A 51 -9.26 10.40 -7.87
CA ARG A 51 -8.47 10.66 -9.08
C ARG A 51 -9.33 10.33 -10.31
N VAL A 52 -9.37 11.24 -11.27
CA VAL A 52 -10.10 11.06 -12.53
C VAL A 52 -9.08 10.98 -13.66
N THR A 53 -9.06 9.86 -14.39
CA THR A 53 -8.18 9.68 -15.54
C THR A 53 -8.99 9.66 -16.83
N TYR A 54 -8.47 10.37 -17.83
CA TYR A 54 -9.03 10.41 -19.17
C TYR A 54 -8.18 9.54 -20.08
N GLN A 55 -8.83 8.62 -20.78
CA GLN A 55 -8.18 7.79 -21.79
C GLN A 55 -8.64 8.24 -23.17
N TYR A 56 -7.72 8.21 -24.11
CA TYR A 56 -7.98 8.54 -25.50
C TYR A 56 -7.43 7.44 -26.37
N GLU A 57 -8.14 7.13 -27.42
CA GLU A 57 -7.74 6.18 -28.46
C GLU A 57 -7.66 6.94 -29.78
N ILE A 58 -6.61 6.71 -30.55
CA ILE A 58 -6.52 7.24 -31.92
C ILE A 58 -7.00 6.13 -32.84
N LYS A 59 -8.13 6.35 -33.51
CA LYS A 59 -8.68 5.44 -34.51
C LYS A 59 -8.94 6.24 -35.79
N ASP A 60 -8.36 5.79 -36.89
CA ASP A 60 -8.46 6.45 -38.21
C ASP A 60 -8.08 7.94 -38.16
N GLY A 61 -7.02 8.28 -37.42
CA GLY A 61 -6.56 9.66 -37.24
C GLY A 61 -7.44 10.53 -36.33
N LYS A 62 -8.55 10.01 -35.81
CA LYS A 62 -9.45 10.72 -34.89
C LYS A 62 -9.19 10.32 -33.45
N LYS A 63 -9.14 11.32 -32.56
CA LYS A 63 -9.02 11.14 -31.11
C LYS A 63 -10.38 10.82 -30.51
N ILE A 64 -10.62 9.55 -30.20
CA ILE A 64 -11.81 9.08 -29.49
C ILE A 64 -11.56 9.22 -27.99
N LYS A 65 -12.43 9.95 -27.29
CA LYS A 65 -12.38 10.10 -25.83
C LYS A 65 -13.18 8.99 -25.17
N HIS A 66 -12.55 8.22 -24.29
CA HIS A 66 -13.23 7.22 -23.46
C HIS A 66 -13.85 7.86 -22.22
N PRO A 67 -14.90 7.25 -21.63
CA PRO A 67 -15.43 7.69 -20.35
C PRO A 67 -14.33 7.78 -19.28
N PRO A 68 -14.36 8.80 -18.41
CA PRO A 68 -13.35 8.96 -17.39
C PRO A 68 -13.39 7.80 -16.39
N LYS A 69 -12.21 7.29 -16.02
CA LYS A 69 -12.09 6.32 -14.94
C LYS A 69 -11.86 7.05 -13.62
N ARG A 70 -12.59 6.64 -12.58
CA ARG A 70 -12.48 7.22 -11.24
C ARG A 70 -11.79 6.21 -10.31
N TYR A 71 -10.79 6.68 -9.59
CA TYR A 71 -10.03 5.90 -8.60
C TYR A 71 -10.08 6.63 -7.27
N VAL A 72 -10.70 6.01 -6.27
CA VAL A 72 -10.70 6.52 -4.90
C VAL A 72 -9.39 6.10 -4.23
N HIS A 73 -8.69 7.06 -3.63
CA HIS A 73 -7.46 6.81 -2.91
C HIS A 73 -7.74 6.12 -1.57
N LYS A 74 -7.56 4.79 -1.51
CA LYS A 74 -7.86 3.96 -0.32
C LYS A 74 -6.71 3.91 0.70
N GLY A 75 -5.91 4.96 0.76
CA GLY A 75 -4.75 5.08 1.64
C GLY A 75 -4.34 6.55 1.78
N LEU A 76 -3.15 6.77 2.30
CA LEU A 76 -2.53 8.06 2.55
C LEU A 76 -1.13 8.06 1.97
N ASP A 77 -0.81 9.03 1.11
CA ASP A 77 0.53 9.14 0.55
C ASP A 77 1.36 10.08 1.43
N LEU A 78 2.49 9.58 1.92
CA LEU A 78 3.46 10.31 2.74
C LEU A 78 4.71 10.61 1.91
N ARG A 79 5.11 11.90 1.88
CA ARG A 79 6.27 12.41 1.14
C ARG A 79 7.50 11.55 1.44
N GLY A 80 8.16 11.01 0.41
CA GLY A 80 9.39 10.23 0.57
C GLY A 80 10.36 10.40 -0.57
N TRP A 81 11.48 9.71 -0.48
CA TRP A 81 12.44 9.52 -1.56
C TRP A 81 12.83 8.05 -1.61
N GLU A 82 13.51 7.66 -2.68
CA GLU A 82 13.95 6.28 -2.85
C GLU A 82 14.97 5.88 -1.77
N GLY A 83 14.77 4.73 -1.13
CA GLY A 83 15.62 4.26 -0.04
C GLY A 83 15.23 4.82 1.35
N HIS A 84 14.23 5.69 1.44
CA HIS A 84 13.79 6.26 2.71
C HIS A 84 13.22 5.14 3.62
N PRO A 85 13.65 5.00 4.89
CA PRO A 85 13.16 3.96 5.81
C PRO A 85 11.63 3.87 5.94
N VAL A 86 11.10 2.64 6.03
CA VAL A 86 9.69 2.36 6.31
C VAL A 86 9.60 1.35 7.44
N TYR A 87 8.79 1.68 8.45
CA TYR A 87 8.65 0.92 9.68
C TYR A 87 7.25 0.34 9.84
N SER A 88 7.14 -0.79 10.56
CA SER A 88 5.84 -1.34 10.93
C SER A 88 5.15 -0.44 11.97
N MET A 89 3.88 -0.11 11.73
CA MET A 89 3.11 0.74 12.64
C MET A 89 2.70 0.06 13.95
N ALA A 90 2.66 -1.28 13.98
CA ALA A 90 2.23 -2.05 15.14
C ALA A 90 2.79 -3.49 15.04
N PRO A 91 2.81 -4.27 16.14
CA PRO A 91 3.22 -5.66 16.07
C PRO A 91 2.26 -6.46 15.19
N GLY A 92 2.77 -7.43 14.45
CA GLY A 92 1.92 -8.26 13.60
C GLY A 92 2.68 -9.25 12.75
N LYS A 93 1.94 -10.02 11.96
CA LYS A 93 2.47 -11.01 11.03
C LYS A 93 2.48 -10.46 9.61
N VAL A 94 3.62 -10.54 8.93
CA VAL A 94 3.72 -10.21 7.51
C VAL A 94 2.97 -11.29 6.70
N VAL A 95 1.86 -10.92 6.06
CA VAL A 95 1.00 -11.85 5.30
C VAL A 95 1.20 -11.77 3.79
N LEU A 96 1.90 -10.74 3.30
CA LEU A 96 2.32 -10.60 1.91
C LEU A 96 3.52 -9.65 1.84
N ALA A 97 4.60 -10.03 1.15
CA ALA A 97 5.81 -9.23 1.02
C ALA A 97 6.48 -9.50 -0.34
N ARG A 98 6.03 -8.80 -1.39
CA ARG A 98 6.41 -9.07 -2.80
C ARG A 98 6.31 -7.83 -3.67
N THR A 99 6.96 -7.88 -4.84
CA THR A 99 6.76 -6.89 -5.91
C THR A 99 5.55 -7.26 -6.78
N LEU A 100 4.51 -6.43 -6.76
CA LEU A 100 3.28 -6.58 -7.54
C LEU A 100 3.20 -5.54 -8.67
N PHE A 101 2.30 -5.77 -9.62
CA PHE A 101 2.18 -4.97 -10.83
C PHE A 101 1.75 -3.53 -10.53
N PHE A 102 0.70 -3.33 -9.72
CA PHE A 102 0.18 -2.00 -9.41
C PHE A 102 0.87 -1.38 -8.20
N GLU A 103 1.10 -2.19 -7.17
CA GLU A 103 1.62 -1.73 -5.90
C GLU A 103 3.12 -1.49 -5.91
N GLY A 104 3.85 -2.08 -6.86
CA GLY A 104 5.30 -2.13 -6.78
C GLY A 104 5.73 -3.05 -5.64
N GLY A 105 6.83 -2.74 -4.96
CA GLY A 105 7.18 -3.40 -3.72
C GLY A 105 6.05 -3.19 -2.70
N PHE A 106 5.52 -4.29 -2.17
CA PHE A 106 4.35 -4.29 -1.30
C PHE A 106 4.57 -5.16 -0.08
N VAL A 107 4.27 -4.61 1.10
CA VAL A 107 4.21 -5.33 2.37
C VAL A 107 2.80 -5.17 2.95
N LEU A 108 2.19 -6.26 3.41
CA LEU A 108 0.93 -6.28 4.14
C LEU A 108 1.16 -7.00 5.47
N ILE A 109 0.80 -6.34 6.57
CA ILE A 109 0.93 -6.87 7.92
C ILE A 109 -0.47 -7.06 8.50
N ASP A 110 -0.73 -8.25 9.06
CA ASP A 110 -1.91 -8.59 9.83
C ASP A 110 -1.62 -8.41 11.32
N HIS A 111 -2.24 -7.38 11.91
CA HIS A 111 -2.07 -7.04 13.32
C HIS A 111 -3.08 -7.78 14.22
N GLY A 112 -3.94 -8.61 13.63
CA GLY A 112 -5.01 -9.31 14.33
C GLY A 112 -6.29 -8.49 14.43
N ASN A 113 -7.37 -9.12 14.93
CA ASN A 113 -8.69 -8.48 15.10
C ASN A 113 -9.23 -7.80 13.81
N GLY A 114 -8.84 -8.31 12.64
CA GLY A 114 -9.25 -7.75 11.35
C GLY A 114 -8.53 -6.47 10.95
N ILE A 115 -7.50 -6.03 11.68
CA ILE A 115 -6.71 -4.83 11.42
C ILE A 115 -5.48 -5.19 10.58
N LYS A 116 -5.27 -4.47 9.47
CA LYS A 116 -4.11 -4.65 8.59
C LYS A 116 -3.52 -3.32 8.16
N SER A 117 -2.19 -3.28 8.01
CA SER A 117 -1.48 -2.16 7.40
C SER A 117 -0.78 -2.60 6.11
N GLY A 118 -0.93 -1.81 5.04
CA GLY A 118 -0.31 -2.05 3.74
C GLY A 118 0.63 -0.92 3.35
N TYR A 119 1.82 -1.27 2.87
CA TYR A 119 2.92 -0.36 2.52
C TYR A 119 3.30 -0.60 1.07
N MET A 120 3.14 0.43 0.22
CA MET A 120 3.26 0.31 -1.24
C MET A 120 4.37 1.21 -1.81
N HIS A 121 4.68 0.97 -3.08
CA HIS A 121 5.69 1.67 -3.88
C HIS A 121 7.14 1.48 -3.39
N LEU A 122 7.40 0.41 -2.64
CA LEU A 122 8.68 0.18 -1.98
C LEU A 122 9.80 -0.10 -3.01
N SER A 123 10.99 0.46 -2.81
CA SER A 123 12.18 0.14 -3.62
C SER A 123 12.88 -1.13 -3.14
N LYS A 124 12.79 -1.40 -1.84
CA LYS A 124 13.34 -2.60 -1.20
C LYS A 124 12.38 -3.10 -0.13
N ILE A 125 12.24 -4.42 -0.04
CA ILE A 125 11.50 -5.11 1.01
C ILE A 125 12.54 -5.82 1.88
N ASP A 126 12.55 -5.52 3.17
CA ASP A 126 13.47 -6.15 4.14
C ASP A 126 12.76 -7.28 4.91
N ALA A 127 11.44 -7.15 5.15
CA ALA A 127 10.62 -8.16 5.82
C ALA A 127 10.23 -9.34 4.90
N LYS A 128 9.97 -10.51 5.50
CA LYS A 128 9.64 -11.77 4.81
C LYS A 128 8.20 -12.20 5.09
N GLU A 129 7.56 -12.86 4.12
CA GLU A 129 6.25 -13.47 4.36
C GLU A 129 6.31 -14.51 5.50
N GLY A 130 5.37 -14.40 6.44
CA GLY A 130 5.29 -15.25 7.63
C GLY A 130 6.05 -14.71 8.84
N GLU A 131 6.91 -13.71 8.67
CA GLU A 131 7.67 -13.07 9.75
C GLU A 131 6.76 -12.33 10.73
N MET A 132 7.12 -12.39 12.02
CA MET A 132 6.54 -11.54 13.06
C MET A 132 7.41 -10.29 13.17
N VAL A 133 6.78 -9.12 13.15
CA VAL A 133 7.46 -7.82 13.28
C VAL A 133 6.89 -7.05 14.47
N GLU A 134 7.72 -6.20 15.06
CA GLU A 134 7.37 -5.32 16.16
C GLU A 134 7.01 -3.90 15.67
N ALA A 135 6.38 -3.11 16.54
CA ALA A 135 6.15 -1.69 16.25
C ALA A 135 7.48 -0.93 16.14
N GLY A 136 7.66 -0.18 15.06
CA GLY A 136 8.88 0.59 14.79
C GLY A 136 10.01 -0.23 14.17
N GLU A 137 9.78 -1.51 13.90
CA GLU A 137 10.75 -2.34 13.19
C GLU A 137 10.87 -1.92 11.73
N LEU A 138 12.10 -1.85 11.22
CA LEU A 138 12.36 -1.55 9.81
C LEU A 138 11.93 -2.72 8.93
N ILE A 139 10.94 -2.50 8.07
CA ILE A 139 10.37 -3.55 7.22
C ILE A 139 10.69 -3.37 5.74
N ALA A 140 11.01 -2.15 5.31
CA ALA A 140 11.20 -1.82 3.91
C ALA A 140 11.84 -0.44 3.70
N ARG A 141 12.02 -0.08 2.43
CA ARG A 141 12.42 1.24 1.96
C ARG A 141 11.41 1.78 0.94
N ALA A 142 10.99 3.02 1.10
CA ALA A 142 10.12 3.70 0.15
C ALA A 142 10.81 3.90 -1.21
N GLY A 143 10.04 4.00 -2.27
CA GLY A 143 10.54 4.08 -3.64
C GLY A 143 9.50 4.62 -4.61
N ALA A 144 9.76 4.38 -5.89
CA ALA A 144 8.90 4.76 -7.01
C ALA A 144 8.53 3.54 -7.87
N THR A 145 8.24 2.39 -7.24
CA THR A 145 7.89 1.16 -7.96
C THR A 145 6.38 0.98 -8.14
N GLY A 146 5.97 0.26 -9.18
CA GLY A 146 4.56 0.05 -9.50
C GLY A 146 3.93 1.23 -10.24
N MET A 147 2.63 1.46 -10.01
CA MET A 147 1.88 2.53 -10.69
C MET A 147 1.94 3.83 -9.88
N VAL A 148 3.02 4.58 -10.07
CA VAL A 148 3.34 5.76 -9.26
C VAL A 148 4.00 6.85 -10.12
N THR A 149 3.89 8.12 -9.73
CA THR A 149 4.48 9.25 -10.47
C THR A 149 5.84 9.69 -9.93
N ALA A 150 6.07 9.54 -8.62
CA ALA A 150 7.30 9.92 -7.94
C ALA A 150 7.43 9.14 -6.64
N ALA A 151 8.64 9.10 -6.07
CA ALA A 151 8.89 8.35 -4.86
C ALA A 151 8.07 8.86 -3.66
N HIS A 152 7.39 7.95 -2.97
CA HIS A 152 6.65 8.20 -1.72
C HIS A 152 6.32 6.87 -1.02
N LEU A 153 5.74 6.96 0.18
CA LEU A 153 5.09 5.81 0.81
C LEU A 153 3.58 5.96 0.65
N HIS A 154 2.93 5.00 -0.01
CA HIS A 154 1.49 4.84 0.10
C HIS A 154 1.17 3.89 1.26
N LEU A 155 0.52 4.41 2.28
CA LEU A 155 0.08 3.68 3.47
C LEU A 155 -1.42 3.42 3.38
N SER A 156 -1.85 2.19 3.60
CA SER A 156 -3.27 1.85 3.74
C SER A 156 -3.52 1.14 5.05
N ILE A 157 -4.65 1.46 5.70
CA ILE A 157 -5.10 0.80 6.91
C ILE A 157 -6.47 0.20 6.61
N TRP A 158 -6.67 -1.04 7.03
CA TRP A 158 -7.89 -1.79 6.78
C TRP A 158 -8.41 -2.36 8.09
N VAL A 159 -9.71 -2.19 8.34
CA VAL A 159 -10.41 -2.76 9.49
C VAL A 159 -11.56 -3.60 8.96
N ASN A 160 -11.53 -4.91 9.24
CA ASN A 160 -12.55 -5.87 8.77
C ASN A 160 -12.81 -5.81 7.26
N GLY A 161 -11.76 -5.54 6.47
CA GLY A 161 -11.84 -5.46 5.01
C GLY A 161 -12.25 -4.10 4.44
N TYR A 162 -12.53 -3.10 5.30
CA TYR A 162 -12.83 -1.74 4.88
C TYR A 162 -11.60 -0.84 5.06
N PRO A 163 -11.24 -0.04 4.04
CA PRO A 163 -10.16 0.93 4.18
C PRO A 163 -10.61 2.07 5.09
N VAL A 164 -9.72 2.51 5.98
CA VAL A 164 -9.96 3.63 6.91
C VAL A 164 -8.85 4.65 6.77
N ASP A 165 -9.12 5.91 7.15
CA ASP A 165 -8.13 6.98 7.06
C ASP A 165 -6.93 6.70 7.99
N PRO A 166 -5.71 6.51 7.44
CA PRO A 166 -4.52 6.30 8.26
C PRO A 166 -4.15 7.50 9.14
N LEU A 167 -4.60 8.71 8.78
CA LEU A 167 -4.27 9.94 9.52
C LEU A 167 -4.82 9.89 10.97
N SER A 168 -5.95 9.21 11.17
CA SER A 168 -6.52 8.97 12.50
C SER A 168 -5.60 8.17 13.42
N LEU A 169 -4.73 7.31 12.86
CA LEU A 169 -3.73 6.58 13.64
C LEU A 169 -2.42 7.37 13.80
N LEU A 170 -2.02 8.14 12.79
CA LEU A 170 -0.82 8.99 12.84
C LEU A 170 -0.97 10.17 13.81
N SER A 171 -2.18 10.49 14.25
CA SER A 171 -2.43 11.53 15.25
C SER A 171 -2.40 11.01 16.69
N LEU A 172 -2.30 9.69 16.90
CA LEU A 172 -2.21 9.12 18.23
C LEU A 172 -0.82 9.37 18.83
N PRO A 173 -0.73 9.67 20.14
CA PRO A 173 0.55 9.81 20.81
C PRO A 173 1.28 8.46 20.80
N VAL A 174 2.32 8.36 19.98
CA VAL A 174 3.24 7.22 19.96
C VAL A 174 4.19 7.36 21.15
N ARG A 175 4.15 6.37 22.06
CA ARG A 175 5.13 6.26 23.15
C ARG A 175 6.34 5.48 22.63
N TYR A 176 7.49 6.15 22.52
CA TYR A 176 8.75 5.56 22.08
C TYR A 176 9.33 4.63 23.14
#